data_AF-A0A6S7AHB2-F1
#
_entry.id   AF-A0A6S7AHB2-F1
#
_cell.length_a   1.000
_cell.length_b   1.000
_cell.length_c   1.000
_cell.angle_alpha   90.00
_cell.angle_beta   90.00
_cell.angle_gamma   90.00
#
_symmetry.space_group_name_H-M   'P 1'
#
loop_
_entity.id
_entity.type
_entity.pdbx_description
1 polymer ?
#
loop_
_entity_poly.entity_id
_entity_poly.type
_entity_poly.pdbx_seq_one_letter_code
_entity_poly.pdbx_strand_id
1 'polypeptide(L)'
;MANTVQITATPKPFVVFLRGLDARVARTKATGMFDDESRYMELGYSQMLAHVQGREDFSRGRDAENVPPLLADVAELASAWVDGWNAAEESIAMAECSCCYDGFGNPCPHHG
;
A
#
# COMPACT_ATOMS: atom_id res chain seq x y z
N MET A 1 30.25 -6.00 43.86
CA MET A 1 29.73 -6.51 42.57
C MET A 1 28.82 -5.44 41.99
N ALA A 2 29.26 -4.74 40.94
CA ALA A 2 28.51 -3.66 40.31
C ALA A 2 27.57 -4.26 39.26
N ASN A 3 26.26 -4.02 39.39
CA ASN A 3 25.24 -4.53 38.49
C ASN A 3 25.04 -3.51 37.37
N THR A 4 25.58 -3.78 36.19
CA THR A 4 25.45 -2.90 35.03
C THR A 4 24.09 -3.16 34.38
N VAL A 5 23.15 -2.23 34.55
CA VAL A 5 21.86 -2.24 33.84
C VAL A 5 22.11 -1.83 32.39
N GLN A 6 21.96 -2.77 31.46
CA GLN A 6 21.94 -2.44 30.04
C GLN A 6 20.58 -1.87 29.66
N ILE A 7 20.54 -0.57 29.42
CA ILE A 7 19.39 0.11 28.84
C ILE A 7 19.41 -0.21 27.34
N THR A 8 18.62 -1.18 26.91
CA THR A 8 18.37 -1.40 25.49
C THR A 8 17.54 -0.23 24.97
N ALA A 9 18.14 0.58 24.09
CA ALA A 9 17.42 1.67 23.45
C ALA A 9 16.29 1.09 22.60
N THR A 10 15.04 1.33 23.00
CA THR A 10 13.88 1.07 22.14
C THR A 10 14.07 1.79 20.82
N PRO A 11 13.93 1.12 19.66
CA PRO A 11 14.03 1.77 18.36
C PRO A 11 13.06 2.95 18.31
N LYS A 12 13.58 4.13 17.93
CA LYS A 12 12.76 5.32 17.72
C LYS A 12 11.66 4.94 16.72
N PRO A 13 10.37 5.12 17.05
CA PRO A 13 9.28 4.75 16.13
C PRO A 13 9.52 5.49 14.82
N PHE A 14 9.86 4.75 13.77
CA PHE A 14 9.95 5.27 12.42
C PHE A 14 8.59 5.89 12.13
N VAL A 15 8.58 7.15 11.70
CA VAL A 15 7.37 7.97 11.64
C VAL A 15 6.34 7.31 10.72
N VAL A 16 5.42 6.53 11.32
CA VAL A 16 4.33 5.81 10.63
C VAL A 16 3.40 6.79 9.91
N PHE A 17 3.48 8.07 10.26
CA PHE A 17 2.66 9.16 9.76
C PHE A 17 2.90 9.52 8.29
N LEU A 18 4.03 9.14 7.69
CA LEU A 18 4.35 9.51 6.29
C LEU A 18 3.95 8.43 5.26
N ARG A 19 3.33 7.33 5.68
CA ARG A 19 2.76 6.34 4.76
C ARG A 19 1.75 7.03 3.83
N GLY A 20 1.91 6.85 2.52
CA GLY A 20 1.06 7.49 1.52
C GLY A 20 1.35 8.97 1.26
N LEU A 21 2.44 9.53 1.79
CA LEU A 21 2.81 10.93 1.54
C LEU A 21 2.93 11.24 0.04
N ASP A 22 3.61 10.39 -0.73
CA ASP A 22 3.83 10.63 -2.16
C ASP A 22 2.51 10.69 -2.94
N ALA A 23 1.58 9.78 -2.64
CA ALA A 23 0.23 9.81 -3.20
C ALA A 23 -0.51 11.11 -2.84
N ARG A 24 -0.40 11.56 -1.59
CA ARG A 24 -1.03 12.80 -1.13
C ARG A 24 -0.44 14.05 -1.80
N VAL A 25 0.87 14.07 -1.99
CA VAL A 25 1.58 15.15 -2.71
C VAL A 25 1.13 15.19 -4.16
N ALA A 26 1.12 14.05 -4.87
CA ALA A 26 0.65 13.97 -6.26
C ALA A 26 -0.81 14.44 -6.38
N ARG A 27 -1.69 14.02 -5.48
CA ARG A 27 -3.10 14.45 -5.47
C ARG A 27 -3.26 15.95 -5.29
N THR A 28 -2.44 16.55 -4.42
CA THR A 28 -2.45 17.98 -4.15
C THR A 28 -1.92 18.77 -5.36
N LYS A 29 -0.85 18.27 -6.00
CA LYS A 29 -0.31 18.82 -7.24
C LYS A 29 -1.37 18.83 -8.34
N ALA A 30 -2.11 17.74 -8.51
CA ALA A 30 -3.20 17.65 -9.49
C ALA A 30 -4.30 18.71 -9.28
N THR A 31 -4.62 19.05 -8.02
CA THR A 31 -5.61 20.09 -7.70
C THR A 31 -5.17 21.49 -8.15
N GLY A 32 -3.85 21.73 -8.26
CA GLY A 32 -3.29 22.99 -8.74
C GLY A 32 -3.11 23.07 -10.26
N MET A 33 -3.43 22.02 -11.02
CA MET A 33 -3.27 21.98 -12.47
C MET A 33 -4.49 22.58 -13.17
N PHE A 34 -4.24 23.40 -14.20
CA PHE A 34 -5.28 24.05 -15.00
C PHE A 34 -5.66 23.25 -16.24
N ASP A 35 -4.76 22.44 -16.76
CA ASP A 35 -5.02 21.62 -17.93
C ASP A 35 -5.61 20.26 -17.51
N ASP A 36 -6.69 19.87 -18.20
CA ASP A 36 -7.48 18.70 -17.81
C ASP A 36 -6.73 17.38 -18.00
N GLU A 37 -5.91 17.27 -19.05
CA GLU A 37 -5.15 16.05 -19.31
C GLU A 37 -4.06 15.81 -18.27
N SER A 38 -3.22 16.80 -17.94
CA SER A 38 -2.20 16.60 -16.90
C SER A 38 -2.84 16.40 -15.54
N ARG A 39 -3.94 17.10 -15.24
CA ARG A 39 -4.71 16.87 -14.01
C ARG A 39 -5.19 15.42 -13.94
N TYR A 40 -5.80 14.89 -15.00
CA TYR A 40 -6.24 13.51 -15.05
C TYR A 40 -5.09 12.50 -14.87
N MET A 41 -3.97 12.71 -15.57
CA MET A 41 -2.77 11.86 -15.42
C MET A 41 -2.22 11.87 -14.00
N GLU A 42 -2.13 13.04 -13.37
CA GLU A 42 -1.59 13.17 -12.01
C GLU A 42 -2.54 12.61 -10.95
N LEU A 43 -3.86 12.69 -11.16
CA LEU A 43 -4.84 11.99 -10.32
C LEU A 43 -4.65 10.47 -10.42
N GLY A 44 -4.50 9.93 -11.63
CA GLY A 44 -4.22 8.51 -11.82
C GLY A 44 -2.90 8.08 -11.17
N TYR A 45 -1.85 8.89 -11.31
CA TYR A 45 -0.56 8.66 -10.66
C TYR A 45 -0.68 8.64 -9.13
N SER A 46 -1.48 9.54 -8.54
CA SER A 46 -1.73 9.57 -7.10
C SER A 46 -2.41 8.29 -6.59
N GLN A 47 -3.39 7.76 -7.33
CA GLN A 47 -4.05 6.50 -6.99
C GLN A 47 -3.11 5.30 -7.14
N MET A 48 -2.29 5.28 -8.20
CA MET A 48 -1.26 4.25 -8.39
C MET A 48 -0.28 4.21 -7.22
N LEU A 49 0.19 5.36 -6.74
CA LEU A 49 1.07 5.44 -5.58
C LEU A 49 0.39 4.94 -4.29
N ALA A 50 -0.89 5.26 -4.08
CA ALA A 50 -1.65 4.75 -2.95
C ALA A 50 -1.79 3.22 -3.01
N HIS A 51 -2.06 2.67 -4.20
CA HIS A 51 -2.10 1.23 -4.45
C HIS A 51 -0.77 0.55 -4.14
N VAL A 52 0.34 1.09 -4.61
CA VAL A 52 1.68 0.57 -4.29
C VAL A 52 1.93 0.60 -2.78
N GLN A 53 1.55 1.68 -2.09
CA GLN A 53 1.66 1.76 -0.64
C GLN A 53 0.85 0.67 0.08
N GLY A 54 -0.35 0.34 -0.42
CA GLY A 54 -1.19 -0.76 0.08
C GLY A 54 -0.49 -2.11 0.00
N ARG A 55 0.12 -2.42 -1.16
CA ARG A 55 0.91 -3.64 -1.35
C ARG A 55 2.10 -3.71 -0.38
N GLU A 56 2.82 -2.61 -0.21
CA GLU A 56 3.93 -2.53 0.73
C GLU A 56 3.48 -2.75 2.17
N ASP A 57 2.35 -2.15 2.57
CA ASP A 57 1.82 -2.29 3.92
C ASP A 57 1.36 -3.72 4.22
N PHE A 58 0.73 -4.41 3.25
CA PHE A 58 0.46 -5.85 3.33
C PHE A 58 1.75 -6.64 3.57
N SER A 59 2.78 -6.43 2.75
CA SER A 59 4.07 -7.14 2.88
C SER A 59 4.79 -6.90 4.21
N ARG A 60 4.46 -5.81 4.90
CA ARG A 60 4.97 -5.46 6.23
C ARG A 60 4.05 -5.95 7.36
N GLY A 61 3.01 -6.72 7.04
CA GLY A 61 2.08 -7.33 7.99
C GLY A 61 1.09 -6.35 8.62
N ARG A 62 0.73 -5.27 7.93
CA ARG A 62 -0.31 -4.35 8.41
C ARG A 62 -1.69 -4.83 8.03
N ASP A 63 -2.67 -4.62 8.91
CA ASP A 63 -4.07 -4.97 8.66
C ASP A 63 -4.71 -4.12 7.56
N ALA A 64 -5.67 -4.71 6.85
CA ALA A 64 -6.48 -4.05 5.81
C ALA A 64 -7.28 -2.84 6.33
N GLU A 65 -7.57 -2.77 7.63
CA GLU A 65 -8.26 -1.63 8.25
C GLU A 65 -7.28 -0.48 8.61
N ASN A 66 -5.96 -0.71 8.55
CA ASN A 66 -4.94 0.25 8.91
C ASN A 66 -4.57 1.19 7.75
N VAL A 67 -5.58 1.81 7.14
CA VAL A 67 -5.40 2.79 6.06
C VAL A 67 -4.58 3.98 6.59
N PRO A 68 -3.51 4.43 5.88
CA PRO A 68 -2.70 5.56 6.30
C PRO A 68 -3.54 6.85 6.47
N PRO A 69 -3.36 7.63 7.55
CA PRO A 69 -4.12 8.88 7.77
C PRO A 69 -4.00 9.91 6.64
N LEU A 70 -2.89 9.92 5.88
CA LEU A 70 -2.70 10.83 4.73
C LEU A 70 -3.55 10.45 3.50
N LEU A 71 -4.09 9.23 3.48
CA LEU A 71 -4.95 8.70 2.42
C LEU A 71 -6.41 8.61 2.87
N ALA A 72 -6.64 8.35 4.16
CA ALA A 72 -7.95 8.00 4.72
C ALA A 72 -9.06 9.06 4.50
N ASP A 73 -8.71 10.34 4.40
CA ASP A 73 -9.65 11.45 4.19
C ASP A 73 -9.95 11.74 2.69
N VAL A 74 -9.26 11.07 1.77
CA VAL A 74 -9.51 11.17 0.32
C VAL A 74 -9.96 9.81 -0.19
N ALA A 75 -11.26 9.67 -0.44
CA ALA A 75 -11.91 8.40 -0.74
C ALA A 75 -11.22 7.61 -1.87
N GLU A 76 -10.79 8.28 -2.94
CA GLU A 76 -10.14 7.62 -4.07
C GLU A 76 -8.75 7.07 -3.70
N LEU A 77 -8.02 7.75 -2.82
CA LEU A 77 -6.71 7.27 -2.35
C LEU A 77 -6.85 6.15 -1.32
N ALA A 78 -7.83 6.26 -0.42
CA ALA A 78 -8.15 5.19 0.53
C ALA A 78 -8.57 3.91 -0.21
N SER A 79 -9.47 4.03 -1.21
CA SER A 79 -9.89 2.91 -2.05
C SER A 79 -8.70 2.28 -2.77
N ALA A 80 -7.87 3.09 -3.44
CA ALA A 80 -6.72 2.58 -4.17
C ALA A 80 -5.72 1.85 -3.25
N TRP A 81 -5.51 2.34 -2.03
CA TRP A 81 -4.69 1.64 -1.03
C TRP A 81 -5.29 0.29 -0.64
N VAL A 82 -6.59 0.21 -0.37
CA VAL A 82 -7.29 -1.05 -0.05
C VAL A 82 -7.19 -2.03 -1.23
N ASP A 83 -7.40 -1.55 -2.45
CA ASP A 83 -7.25 -2.36 -3.66
C ASP A 83 -5.82 -2.92 -3.78
N GLY A 84 -4.81 -2.11 -3.46
CA GLY A 84 -3.42 -2.55 -3.42
C GLY A 84 -3.13 -3.61 -2.37
N TRP A 85 -3.68 -3.43 -1.18
CA TRP A 85 -3.58 -4.39 -0.09
C TRP A 85 -4.21 -5.74 -0.49
N ASN A 86 -5.46 -5.71 -0.97
CA ASN A 86 -6.21 -6.90 -1.40
C ASN A 86 -5.51 -7.61 -2.55
N ALA A 87 -4.99 -6.85 -3.53
CA ALA A 87 -4.26 -7.44 -4.66
C ALA A 87 -2.97 -8.14 -4.21
N ALA A 88 -2.31 -7.67 -3.15
CA ALA A 88 -1.15 -8.34 -2.57
C ALA A 88 -1.56 -9.62 -1.83
N GLU A 89 -2.64 -9.58 -1.05
CA GLU A 89 -3.21 -10.76 -0.39
C GLU A 89 -3.59 -11.85 -1.40
N GLU A 90 -4.35 -11.49 -2.43
CA GLU A 90 -4.76 -12.39 -3.50
C GLU A 90 -3.55 -12.97 -4.24
N SER A 91 -2.53 -12.15 -4.51
CA SER A 91 -1.29 -12.63 -5.15
C SER A 91 -0.60 -13.73 -4.34
N ILE A 92 -0.60 -13.64 -3.00
CA ILE A 92 -0.05 -14.68 -2.13
C ILE A 92 -0.93 -15.93 -2.14
N ALA A 93 -2.25 -15.77 -2.01
CA ALA A 93 -3.18 -16.90 -2.07
C ALA A 93 -3.07 -17.67 -3.40
N MET A 94 -2.92 -16.96 -4.52
CA MET A 94 -2.68 -17.57 -5.83
C MET A 94 -1.31 -18.24 -5.90
N ALA A 95 -0.25 -17.65 -5.33
CA ALA A 95 1.08 -18.26 -5.31
C ALA A 95 1.13 -19.56 -4.48
N GLU A 96 0.31 -19.68 -3.44
CA GLU A 96 0.18 -20.88 -2.62
C GLU A 96 -0.75 -21.94 -3.24
N CYS A 97 -1.55 -21.56 -4.23
CA CYS A 97 -2.46 -22.46 -4.92
C CYS A 97 -1.70 -23.31 -5.95
N SER A 98 -1.64 -24.62 -5.72
CA SER A 98 -1.01 -25.59 -6.64
C SER A 98 -1.63 -25.61 -8.04
N CYS A 99 -2.90 -25.24 -8.18
CA CYS A 99 -3.56 -25.12 -9.48
C CYS A 99 -3.18 -23.82 -10.21
N CYS A 100 -2.95 -22.72 -9.49
CA CYS A 100 -2.45 -21.47 -10.09
C CYS A 100 -0.97 -21.58 -10.49
N TYR A 101 -0.20 -22.37 -9.75
CA TYR A 101 1.23 -22.59 -9.99
C TYR A 101 1.53 -23.97 -10.58
N ASP A 102 0.68 -24.44 -11.50
CA ASP A 102 0.79 -25.77 -12.10
C ASP A 102 1.95 -25.91 -13.11
N GLY A 103 2.58 -24.79 -13.50
CA GLY A 103 3.69 -24.73 -14.43
C GLY A 103 3.31 -24.87 -15.92
N PHE A 104 2.03 -25.08 -16.22
CA PHE A 104 1.51 -25.24 -17.58
C PHE A 104 0.67 -24.03 -18.03
N GLY A 105 0.31 -23.14 -17.11
CA GLY A 105 -0.47 -21.94 -17.41
C GLY A 105 -1.95 -22.25 -17.64
N ASN A 106 -2.46 -23.35 -17.09
CA ASN A 106 -3.88 -23.66 -17.18
C ASN A 106 -4.69 -22.71 -16.29
N PRO A 107 -5.94 -22.37 -16.67
CA PRO A 107 -6.84 -21.62 -15.81
C PRO A 107 -7.07 -22.36 -14.49
N CYS A 108 -6.94 -21.65 -13.37
CA CYS A 108 -7.23 -22.21 -12.06
C CYS A 108 -8.76 -22.33 -11.87
N PRO A 109 -9.29 -23.46 -11.35
CA PRO A 109 -10.71 -23.60 -11.07
C PRO A 109 -11.19 -22.81 -9.84
N HIS A 110 -10.27 -22.21 -9.06
CA HIS A 110 -10.57 -21.55 -7.79
C HIS A 110 -10.41 -20.02 -7.84
N HIS A 111 -9.55 -19.49 -8.72
CA HIS A 111 -9.23 -18.06 -8.82
C HIS A 111 -9.35 -17.62 -10.29
N GLY A 112 -10.01 -16.49 -10.55
CA GLY A 112 -10.27 -15.98 -11.89
C GLY A 112 -10.89 -14.59 -11.90
#